data_AF-A0A2L2TZ35-F1
#
_entry.id   AF-A0A2L2TZ35-F1
#
_cell.length_a   1.000
_cell.length_b   1.000
_cell.length_c   1.000
_cell.angle_alpha   90.00
_cell.angle_beta   90.00
_cell.angle_gamma   90.00
#
_symmetry.space_group_name_H-M   'P 1'
#
loop_
_entity.id
_entity.type
_entity.pdbx_description
1 polymer ?
#
loop_
_entity_poly.entity_id
_entity_poly.type
_entity_poly.pdbx_seq_one_letter_code
_entity_poly.pdbx_strand_id
1 'polypeptide(L)'
;MNLIEFKNNIVNIQLNTAVSYVSLFNDQRTLENSKPDSSTLTGTSQKFRVHYTNNNPQPRLLTVKIGIVFPEDKDIKLSGGGPNDTYVEASDGDGHRGVWSR
;
A
#
# COMPACT_ATOMS: atom_id res chain seq x y z
N MET A 1 11.35 -5.09 14.26
CA MET A 1 10.67 -4.06 13.42
C MET A 1 9.73 -4.80 12.48
N ASN A 2 8.46 -4.41 12.39
CA ASN A 2 7.52 -5.05 11.47
C ASN A 2 7.74 -4.51 10.06
N LEU A 3 7.59 -5.38 9.06
CA LEU A 3 7.72 -5.04 7.65
C LEU A 3 6.67 -5.79 6.83
N ILE A 4 6.37 -5.29 5.64
CA ILE A 4 5.58 -5.97 4.62
C ILE A 4 6.50 -6.23 3.43
N GLU A 5 6.71 -7.49 3.09
CA GLU A 5 7.57 -7.92 1.98
C GLU A 5 6.74 -8.36 0.78
N PHE A 6 7.11 -7.85 -0.40
CA PHE A 6 6.57 -8.23 -1.69
C PHE A 6 7.62 -9.02 -2.48
N LYS A 7 7.19 -10.08 -3.15
CA LYS A 7 8.00 -10.99 -3.96
C LYS A 7 7.36 -11.12 -5.33
N ASN A 8 7.81 -10.32 -6.28
CA ASN A 8 7.29 -10.30 -7.66
C ASN A 8 5.75 -10.19 -7.74
N ASN A 9 5.15 -9.43 -6.82
CA ASN A 9 3.70 -9.39 -6.69
C ASN A 9 3.06 -8.36 -7.62
N ILE A 10 1.89 -8.64 -8.18
CA ILE A 10 1.10 -7.63 -8.86
C ILE A 10 0.29 -6.87 -7.81
N VAL A 11 0.33 -5.54 -7.83
CA VAL A 11 -0.40 -4.72 -6.85
C VAL A 11 -1.57 -4.01 -7.51
N ASN A 12 -2.78 -4.39 -7.08
CA ASN A 12 -4.04 -3.82 -7.51
C ASN A 12 -4.52 -2.78 -6.48
N ILE A 13 -4.58 -1.52 -6.89
CA ILE A 13 -4.88 -0.42 -5.98
C ILE A 13 -6.35 -0.05 -6.04
N GLN A 14 -7.03 -0.29 -4.93
CA GLN A 14 -8.44 0.04 -4.72
C GLN A 14 -8.59 0.83 -3.42
N LEU A 15 -7.86 1.95 -3.33
CA LEU A 15 -7.90 2.85 -2.19
C LEU A 15 -9.09 3.82 -2.32
N ASN A 16 -9.38 4.52 -1.23
CA ASN A 16 -10.42 5.56 -1.21
C ASN A 16 -10.24 6.57 -2.36
N THR A 17 -11.33 7.06 -2.95
CA THR A 17 -11.32 7.96 -4.11
C THR A 17 -10.65 9.32 -3.86
N ALA A 18 -10.50 9.72 -2.60
CA ALA A 18 -9.73 10.92 -2.24
C ALA A 18 -8.21 10.70 -2.34
N VAL A 19 -7.73 9.46 -2.43
CA VAL A 19 -6.32 9.13 -2.64
C VAL A 19 -5.98 9.25 -4.11
N SER A 20 -4.93 10.02 -4.41
CA SER A 20 -4.39 10.17 -5.76
C SER A 20 -3.38 9.07 -6.07
N TYR A 21 -2.37 8.91 -5.21
CA TYR A 21 -1.35 7.88 -5.33
C TYR A 21 -0.78 7.56 -3.96
N VAL A 22 0.01 6.50 -3.92
CA VAL A 22 0.73 6.07 -2.72
C VAL A 22 2.20 5.88 -3.02
N SER A 23 3.02 6.01 -2.00
CA SER A 23 4.46 5.83 -2.10
C SER A 23 4.94 4.78 -1.10
N LEU A 24 5.78 3.88 -1.60
CA LEU A 24 6.39 2.75 -0.90
C LEU A 24 7.91 2.86 -0.96
N PHE A 25 8.60 2.06 -0.15
CA PHE A 25 10.07 1.93 -0.17
C PHE A 25 10.79 3.28 0.02
N ASN A 26 10.36 4.06 1.03
CA ASN A 26 10.87 5.42 1.28
C ASN A 26 10.73 6.34 0.05
N ASP A 27 9.54 6.37 -0.53
CA ASP A 27 9.18 7.22 -1.67
C ASP A 27 9.91 6.86 -3.00
N GLN A 28 10.56 5.70 -3.09
CA GLN A 28 11.23 5.22 -4.31
C GLN A 28 10.26 4.60 -5.34
N ARG A 29 9.08 4.14 -4.89
CA ARG A 29 8.06 3.59 -5.78
C ARG A 29 6.73 4.26 -5.51
N THR A 30 6.17 4.88 -6.56
CA THR A 30 4.84 5.48 -6.54
C THR A 30 3.86 4.58 -7.29
N LEU A 31 2.67 4.39 -6.74
CA LEU A 31 1.61 3.64 -7.38
C LEU A 31 0.33 4.49 -7.44
N GLU A 32 -0.20 4.68 -8.64
CA GLU A 32 -1.41 5.47 -8.86
C GLU A 32 -2.66 4.74 -8.36
N ASN A 33 -3.58 5.48 -7.72
CA ASN A 33 -4.84 4.88 -7.30
C ASN A 33 -5.74 4.56 -8.51
N SER A 34 -6.52 3.49 -8.42
CA SER A 34 -7.49 3.06 -9.43
C SER A 34 -6.91 2.71 -10.80
N LYS A 35 -5.59 2.53 -10.91
CA LYS A 35 -4.94 1.91 -12.06
C LYS A 35 -4.19 0.67 -11.59
N PRO A 36 -4.31 -0.47 -12.29
CA PRO A 36 -3.41 -1.58 -12.07
C PRO A 36 -1.97 -1.11 -12.30
N ASP A 37 -1.05 -1.48 -11.40
CA ASP A 37 0.36 -1.29 -11.68
C ASP A 37 0.75 -2.25 -12.81
N SER A 38 1.44 -1.76 -13.84
CA SER A 38 1.81 -2.55 -15.01
C SER A 38 3.06 -3.42 -14.77
N SER A 39 3.74 -3.22 -13.64
CA SER A 39 4.90 -4.02 -13.24
C SER A 39 4.70 -4.68 -11.88
N THR A 40 5.39 -5.80 -11.69
CA THR A 40 5.44 -6.47 -10.40
C THR A 40 6.26 -5.67 -9.38
N LEU A 41 5.91 -5.85 -8.11
CA LEU A 41 6.51 -5.20 -6.96
C LEU A 41 7.36 -6.22 -6.20
N THR A 42 8.63 -5.88 -5.99
CA THR A 42 9.55 -6.64 -5.15
C THR A 42 10.23 -5.70 -4.17
N GLY A 43 10.24 -6.05 -2.89
CA GLY A 43 10.91 -5.26 -1.86
C GLY A 43 10.20 -5.28 -0.51
N THR A 44 10.83 -4.66 0.48
CA THR A 44 10.30 -4.56 1.86
C THR A 44 9.83 -3.14 2.17
N SER A 45 8.61 -3.02 2.67
CA SER A 45 8.02 -1.76 3.07
C SER A 45 7.86 -1.72 4.59
N GLN A 46 8.41 -0.67 5.22
CA GLN A 46 8.18 -0.35 6.63
C GLN A 46 7.29 0.89 6.79
N LYS A 47 7.21 1.71 5.73
CA LYS A 47 6.54 3.00 5.69
C LYS A 47 5.70 3.08 4.42
N PHE A 48 4.54 3.71 4.54
CA PHE A 48 3.58 3.88 3.46
C PHE A 48 3.06 5.30 3.47
N ARG A 49 3.27 6.04 2.38
CA ARG A 49 2.80 7.42 2.29
C ARG A 49 1.58 7.50 1.39
N VAL A 50 0.51 8.08 1.91
CA VAL A 50 -0.73 8.33 1.17
C VAL A 50 -0.75 9.77 0.69
N HIS A 51 -0.94 9.99 -0.61
CA HIS A 51 -1.11 11.31 -1.19
C HIS A 51 -2.55 11.51 -1.64
N TYR A 52 -3.17 12.60 -1.19
CA TYR A 52 -4.56 12.92 -1.50
C TYR A 52 -4.66 13.83 -2.71
N THR A 53 -5.76 13.73 -3.44
CA THR A 53 -6.10 14.61 -4.56
C THR A 53 -6.06 16.07 -4.12
N ASN A 54 -5.45 16.93 -4.93
CA ASN A 54 -5.22 18.36 -4.62
C ASN A 54 -4.43 18.61 -3.33
N ASN A 55 -3.72 17.60 -2.81
CA ASN A 55 -2.97 17.68 -1.56
C ASN A 55 -3.84 18.08 -0.35
N ASN A 56 -5.13 17.71 -0.37
CA ASN A 56 -6.09 18.02 0.69
C ASN A 56 -6.83 16.74 1.14
N PRO A 57 -6.59 16.23 2.36
CA PRO A 57 -5.64 16.74 3.36
C PRO A 57 -4.18 16.54 2.94
N GLN A 58 -3.24 17.08 3.72
CA GLN A 58 -1.81 16.84 3.49
C GLN A 58 -1.46 15.34 3.50
N PRO A 59 -0.38 14.92 2.81
CA PRO A 59 -0.02 13.52 2.69
C PRO A 59 0.27 12.91 4.06
N ARG A 60 -0.09 11.64 4.22
CA ARG A 60 0.04 10.95 5.51
C ARG A 60 1.07 9.85 5.42
N LEU A 61 1.95 9.79 6.41
CA LEU A 61 2.86 8.68 6.60
C LEU A 61 2.24 7.67 7.56
N LEU A 62 2.22 6.41 7.15
CA LEU A 62 1.82 5.25 7.94
C LEU A 62 3.03 4.32 8.13
N THR A 63 3.02 3.55 9.21
CA THR A 63 4.05 2.56 9.53
C THR A 63 3.45 1.17 9.66
N VAL A 64 4.24 0.12 9.45
CA VAL A 64 3.71 -1.25 9.53
C VAL A 64 3.29 -1.58 10.95
N LYS A 65 1.99 -1.85 11.13
CA LYS A 65 1.39 -2.36 12.36
C LYS A 65 1.35 -3.89 12.35
N ILE A 66 0.92 -4.47 11.24
CA ILE A 66 0.89 -5.93 11.02
C ILE A 66 1.82 -6.24 9.86
N GLY A 67 2.94 -6.90 10.15
CA GLY A 67 3.90 -7.31 9.15
C GLY A 67 3.54 -8.65 8.51
N ILE A 68 3.92 -8.83 7.24
CA ILE A 68 3.68 -10.06 6.49
C ILE A 68 4.74 -10.21 5.40
N VAL A 69 5.02 -11.44 5.02
CA VAL A 69 5.76 -11.75 3.79
C VAL A 69 4.77 -12.36 2.83
N PHE A 70 4.44 -11.65 1.75
CA PHE A 70 3.55 -12.19 0.75
C PHE A 70 4.23 -13.32 -0.04
N PRO A 71 3.49 -14.38 -0.39
CA PRO A 71 4.00 -15.38 -1.32
C PRO A 71 4.35 -14.77 -2.69
N GLU A 72 5.24 -15.43 -3.42
CA GLU A 72 5.66 -14.98 -4.75
C GLU A 72 4.51 -15.03 -5.76
N ASP A 73 4.52 -14.10 -6.74
CA ASP A 73 3.59 -14.05 -7.88
C ASP A 73 2.09 -13.90 -7.50
N LYS A 74 1.80 -13.46 -6.27
CA LYS A 74 0.43 -13.17 -5.83
C LYS A 74 -0.06 -11.79 -6.27
N ASP A 75 -1.35 -11.73 -6.54
CA ASP A 75 -2.11 -10.48 -6.68
C ASP A 75 -2.42 -9.91 -5.29
N ILE A 76 -1.87 -8.74 -5.00
CA ILE A 76 -2.08 -8.03 -3.74
C ILE A 76 -3.02 -6.87 -3.97
N LYS A 77 -4.12 -6.84 -3.24
CA LYS A 77 -5.05 -5.72 -3.20
C LYS A 77 -4.66 -4.76 -2.10
N LEU A 78 -4.55 -3.47 -2.45
CA LEU A 78 -4.47 -2.38 -1.47
C LEU A 78 -5.85 -1.73 -1.27
N SER A 79 -6.24 -1.54 -0.01
CA SER A 79 -7.52 -0.92 0.36
C SER A 79 -7.43 0.02 1.58
N GLY A 80 -8.38 0.95 1.69
CA GLY A 80 -8.43 1.97 2.74
C GLY A 80 -7.75 3.30 2.36
N GLY A 81 -7.05 3.92 3.31
CA GLY A 81 -6.24 5.12 3.09
C GLY A 81 -7.02 6.44 2.96
N GLY A 82 -8.33 6.43 3.15
CA GLY A 82 -9.15 7.65 3.08
C GLY A 82 -8.76 8.73 4.10
N PRO A 83 -9.26 9.97 3.94
CA PRO A 83 -8.98 11.08 4.84
C PRO A 83 -9.39 10.82 6.29
N ASN A 84 -10.32 9.92 6.54
CA ASN A 84 -10.74 9.55 7.90
C ASN A 84 -10.23 8.17 8.33
N ASP A 85 -9.57 7.45 7.43
CA ASP A 85 -9.03 6.12 7.72
C ASP A 85 -7.73 6.25 8.49
N THR A 86 -7.50 5.29 9.39
CA THR A 86 -6.28 5.20 10.20
C THR A 86 -5.29 4.16 9.68
N TYR A 87 -5.65 3.45 8.61
CA TYR A 87 -4.86 2.35 8.07
C TYR A 87 -4.99 2.20 6.56
N VAL A 88 -4.02 1.49 5.99
CA VAL A 88 -4.06 0.88 4.66
C VAL A 88 -3.77 -0.59 4.84
N GLU A 89 -4.53 -1.43 4.16
CA GLU A 89 -4.36 -2.88 4.18
C GLU A 89 -3.89 -3.38 2.82
N ALA A 90 -2.90 -4.28 2.87
CA ALA A 90 -2.53 -5.16 1.77
C ALA A 90 -3.07 -6.55 2.06
N SER A 91 -3.74 -7.16 1.09
CA SER A 91 -4.28 -8.51 1.22
C SER A 91 -4.19 -9.28 -0.09
N ASP A 92 -3.95 -10.58 -0.02
CA ASP A 92 -4.13 -11.49 -1.16
C ASP A 92 -5.47 -12.25 -1.09
N GLY A 93 -5.75 -13.08 -2.10
CA GLY A 93 -6.94 -13.94 -2.14
C GLY A 93 -6.91 -15.13 -1.19
N ASP A 94 -5.75 -15.43 -0.59
CA ASP A 94 -5.53 -16.61 0.27
C ASP A 94 -5.63 -16.26 1.77
N GLY A 95 -5.85 -14.99 2.10
CA GLY A 95 -6.06 -14.51 3.47
C GLY A 95 -4.79 -13.97 4.16
N HIS A 96 -3.67 -13.83 3.44
CA HIS A 96 -2.50 -13.12 3.98
C HIS A 96 -2.80 -11.63 4.01
N ARG A 97 -2.50 -10.98 5.15
CA ARG A 97 -2.84 -9.57 5.39
C ARG A 97 -1.71 -8.83 6.06
N GLY A 98 -1.35 -7.68 5.49
CA GLY A 98 -0.40 -6.71 6.06
C GLY A 98 -1.10 -5.37 6.24
N VAL A 99 -0.78 -4.65 7.32
CA VAL A 99 -1.43 -3.37 7.65
C VAL A 99 -0.39 -2.30 7.96
N TRP A 100 -0.49 -1.17 7.27
CA TRP A 100 0.12 0.09 7.70
C TRP A 100 -0.88 0.92 8.47
N SER A 101 -0.49 1.51 9.59
CA SER A 101 -1.33 2.37 10.41
C SER A 101 -0.53 3.52 11.02
N ARG A 102 -1.23 4.51 11.58
CA ARG A 102 -0.62 5.61 12.33
C ARG A 102 -0.04 5.14 13.66
#